data_AF-A0A7X8DUW5-F1
#
_entry.id   AF-A0A7X8DUW5-F1
#
_cell.length_a   1.000
_cell.length_b   1.000
_cell.length_c   1.000
_cell.angle_alpha   90.00
_cell.angle_beta   90.00
_cell.angle_gamma   90.00
#
_symmetry.space_group_name_H-M   'P 1'
#
loop_
_entity.id
_entity.type
_entity.pdbx_description
1 polymer ?
#
loop_
_entity_poly.entity_id
_entity_poly.type
_entity_poly.pdbx_seq_one_letter_code
_entity_poly.pdbx_strand_id
1 'polypeptide(L)'
;MSLLIFNTPSKAVFDETVMKVLKRQGFLRKQWEIPSIGFNLPTFMLNKYFIITIFIIIILAIVIALIIKSKKSFKRKTKIKEIMGEKIEETTTPYSLKKKAKQHEGKGEFRYAIRFYFIALLLLMHENKVLYLDETKTNKEIINYLANNNFKFIPQMSFIIDYFNFYWYGYKICDQEIYKGWEKTLESIWNEIEQREKKVNKNLIFSTCLIVMISFFITACSGSPLSPLYSVRNKGNYGYSVFFVTLNELGYPVKRTTIPIEEHNHNSIQIVKDNYNLDINDEKIKEWVEDGGVIVYLTSYDSEGIEYGVCFDTDVYSYGQGFIICKDASIITNGNMVKSTDEAYELIEQIDRYSYEIIYFNEYHLYSNKKVNENSENNTRIRLPDSFWKYIPRTIKIIIFQLILVVIGYFWLKGKHFGKTIPLYEEIERTENEYLFSVAYLYNKAKCTDLILDIYYRSLIKKIPIGYDDWLKYWKEEGLPSYSQAKRICNLMENRKGNLTKNEFISCIHTIEKLKKILDKRRDLYWKTLKSD
;
A
#
# COMPACT_ATOMS: atom_id res chain seq x y z
N MET A 1 -1.55 -53.26 -43.38
CA MET A 1 -2.31 -52.71 -42.23
C MET A 1 -3.41 -51.86 -42.85
N SER A 2 -4.69 -52.12 -42.52
CA SER A 2 -5.84 -51.68 -43.31
C SER A 2 -5.98 -50.15 -43.38
N LEU A 3 -5.80 -49.59 -44.57
CA LEU A 3 -6.16 -48.20 -44.89
C LEU A 3 -7.69 -48.09 -44.78
N LEU A 4 -8.16 -47.46 -43.70
CA LEU A 4 -9.58 -47.18 -43.48
C LEU A 4 -10.01 -46.11 -44.49
N ILE A 5 -10.56 -46.54 -45.62
CA ILE A 5 -11.37 -45.67 -46.47
C ILE A 5 -12.69 -45.46 -45.71
N PHE A 6 -12.81 -44.33 -45.01
CA PHE A 6 -14.09 -43.94 -44.46
C PHE A 6 -15.01 -43.57 -45.62
N ASN A 7 -16.13 -44.27 -45.75
CA ASN A 7 -17.21 -43.79 -46.61
C ASN A 7 -17.77 -42.53 -45.94
N THR A 8 -17.62 -41.39 -46.60
CA THR A 8 -18.18 -40.11 -46.13
C THR A 8 -19.65 -40.33 -45.74
N PRO A 9 -20.05 -39.97 -44.50
CA PRO A 9 -21.43 -40.18 -44.06
C PRO A 9 -22.36 -39.39 -44.96
N SER A 10 -23.57 -39.89 -45.21
CA SER A 10 -24.54 -39.10 -45.98
C SER A 10 -24.79 -37.74 -45.31
N LYS A 11 -24.98 -36.70 -46.11
CA LYS A 11 -25.32 -35.34 -45.67
C LYS A 11 -26.36 -35.30 -44.54
N ALA A 12 -27.44 -36.09 -44.66
CA ALA A 12 -28.49 -36.17 -43.63
C ALA A 12 -27.96 -36.63 -42.25
N VAL A 13 -27.06 -37.61 -42.21
CA VAL A 13 -26.46 -38.13 -40.98
C VAL A 13 -25.50 -37.10 -40.37
N PHE A 14 -24.75 -36.38 -41.21
CA PHE A 14 -23.90 -35.28 -40.78
C PHE A 14 -24.73 -34.17 -40.12
N ASP A 15 -25.78 -33.70 -40.80
CA ASP A 15 -26.65 -32.62 -40.33
C ASP A 15 -27.36 -32.99 -39.03
N GLU A 16 -27.87 -34.22 -38.90
CA GLU A 16 -28.48 -34.70 -37.66
C GLU A 16 -27.49 -34.67 -36.49
N THR A 17 -26.25 -35.11 -36.73
CA THR A 17 -25.19 -35.13 -35.72
C THR A 17 -24.80 -33.71 -35.31
N VAL A 18 -24.63 -32.79 -36.27
CA VAL A 18 -24.39 -31.36 -35.99
C VAL A 18 -25.51 -30.80 -35.12
N MET A 19 -26.77 -31.04 -35.47
CA MET A 19 -27.93 -30.55 -34.71
C MET A 19 -27.96 -31.09 -33.27
N LYS A 20 -27.61 -32.36 -33.08
CA LYS A 20 -27.47 -32.98 -31.76
C LYS A 20 -26.35 -32.32 -30.94
N VAL A 21 -25.19 -32.08 -31.55
CA VAL A 21 -24.05 -31.41 -30.91
C VAL A 21 -24.39 -29.96 -30.55
N LEU A 22 -25.03 -29.21 -31.45
CA LEU A 22 -25.47 -27.83 -31.23
C LEU A 22 -26.48 -27.73 -30.08
N LYS A 23 -27.46 -28.63 -30.01
CA LYS A 23 -28.40 -28.72 -28.88
C LYS A 23 -27.67 -28.99 -27.57
N ARG A 24 -26.76 -29.97 -27.55
CA ARG A 24 -26.00 -30.33 -26.35
C ARG A 24 -25.06 -29.22 -25.87
N GLN A 25 -24.47 -28.47 -26.80
CA GLN A 25 -23.59 -27.33 -26.49
C GLN A 25 -24.35 -26.03 -26.20
N GLY A 26 -25.68 -26.01 -26.36
CA GLY A 26 -26.55 -24.91 -25.95
C GLY A 26 -26.74 -23.80 -26.99
N PHE A 27 -26.34 -24.01 -28.25
CA PHE A 27 -26.48 -23.03 -29.34
C PHE A 27 -27.92 -22.87 -29.82
N LEU A 28 -28.74 -23.92 -29.71
CA LEU A 28 -30.13 -23.97 -30.19
C LEU A 28 -31.15 -23.82 -29.05
N ARG A 29 -30.80 -23.11 -27.97
CA ARG A 29 -31.72 -22.87 -26.86
C ARG A 29 -32.87 -22.01 -27.36
N LYS A 30 -33.96 -22.70 -27.72
CA LYS A 30 -35.24 -22.16 -28.20
C LYS A 30 -35.62 -20.95 -27.33
N GLN A 31 -35.83 -19.80 -27.97
CA GLN A 31 -36.66 -18.72 -27.46
C GLN A 31 -38.06 -19.31 -27.26
N TRP A 32 -38.29 -19.95 -26.12
CA TRP A 32 -39.63 -20.35 -25.69
C TRP A 32 -40.00 -19.42 -24.55
N GLU A 33 -41.10 -18.70 -24.79
CA GLU A 33 -41.88 -17.94 -23.84
C GLU A 33 -41.81 -18.58 -22.47
N ILE A 34 -41.50 -17.79 -21.45
CA ILE A 34 -41.39 -18.24 -20.07
C ILE A 34 -42.80 -18.59 -19.56
N PRO A 35 -43.15 -19.86 -19.25
CA PRO A 35 -44.21 -20.13 -18.31
C PRO A 35 -43.56 -20.26 -16.93
N SER A 36 -44.02 -19.43 -16.02
CA SER A 36 -43.58 -19.38 -14.63
C SER A 36 -43.59 -20.74 -13.92
N ILE A 37 -42.41 -21.12 -13.40
CA ILE A 37 -42.15 -21.86 -12.16
C ILE A 37 -42.52 -23.35 -12.09
N GLY A 38 -41.51 -24.17 -11.78
CA GLY A 38 -41.64 -25.51 -11.20
C GLY A 38 -40.25 -26.11 -10.91
N PHE A 39 -39.87 -26.16 -9.63
CA PHE A 39 -38.55 -26.57 -9.12
C PHE A 39 -38.29 -28.10 -9.20
N ASN A 40 -37.00 -28.50 -9.12
CA ASN A 40 -36.38 -29.78 -8.64
C ASN A 40 -35.40 -30.43 -9.66
N LEU A 41 -34.15 -30.86 -9.36
CA LEU A 41 -33.35 -31.10 -8.14
C LEU A 41 -31.86 -30.73 -8.46
N PRO A 42 -30.99 -30.45 -7.46
CA PRO A 42 -29.63 -29.94 -7.68
C PRO A 42 -28.67 -31.06 -8.08
N THR A 43 -28.30 -31.13 -9.35
CA THR A 43 -27.08 -31.81 -9.76
C THR A 43 -25.90 -31.08 -9.12
N PHE A 44 -25.25 -31.74 -8.16
CA PHE A 44 -24.03 -31.30 -7.48
C PHE A 44 -22.84 -31.33 -8.45
N MET A 45 -22.96 -30.59 -9.56
CA MET A 45 -21.80 -30.05 -10.25
C MET A 45 -21.29 -28.94 -9.34
N LEU A 46 -20.00 -28.96 -8.99
CA LEU A 46 -19.30 -27.85 -8.35
C LEU A 46 -19.49 -26.60 -9.22
N ASN A 47 -20.62 -25.93 -9.00
CA ASN A 47 -21.08 -24.84 -9.83
C ASN A 47 -20.03 -23.75 -9.66
N LYS A 48 -19.54 -23.17 -10.75
CA LYS A 48 -18.57 -22.08 -10.71
C LYS A 48 -19.00 -21.00 -9.69
N TYR A 49 -20.31 -20.81 -9.56
CA TYR A 49 -20.93 -19.93 -8.56
C TYR A 49 -20.76 -20.37 -7.11
N PHE A 50 -20.67 -21.67 -6.80
CA PHE A 50 -20.41 -22.23 -5.47
C PHE A 50 -18.96 -21.98 -5.00
N ILE A 51 -17.99 -22.21 -5.89
CA ILE A 51 -16.58 -21.90 -5.60
C ILE A 51 -16.39 -20.38 -5.42
N ILE A 52 -17.08 -19.58 -6.24
CA ILE A 52 -17.10 -18.11 -6.10
C ILE A 52 -17.75 -17.69 -4.77
N THR A 53 -18.84 -18.32 -4.33
CA THR A 53 -19.47 -17.98 -3.04
C THR A 53 -18.59 -18.34 -1.86
N ILE A 54 -17.91 -19.50 -1.88
CA ILE A 54 -16.93 -19.86 -0.84
C ILE A 54 -15.79 -18.84 -0.81
N PHE A 55 -15.28 -18.41 -1.97
CA PHE A 55 -14.21 -17.42 -2.04
C PHE A 55 -14.64 -16.05 -1.51
N ILE A 56 -15.88 -15.62 -1.80
CA ILE A 56 -16.47 -14.40 -1.23
C ILE A 56 -16.59 -14.50 0.28
N ILE A 57 -17.05 -15.64 0.81
CA ILE A 57 -17.16 -15.86 2.26
C ILE A 57 -15.79 -15.81 2.92
N ILE A 58 -14.75 -16.39 2.30
CA ILE A 58 -13.36 -16.34 2.79
C ILE A 58 -12.82 -14.91 2.79
N ILE A 59 -13.03 -14.14 1.71
CA ILE A 59 -12.62 -12.73 1.66
C ILE A 59 -13.36 -11.92 2.72
N LEU A 60 -14.67 -12.12 2.87
CA LEU A 60 -15.47 -11.45 3.89
C LEU A 60 -14.98 -11.79 5.30
N ALA A 61 -14.68 -13.06 5.56
CA ALA A 61 -14.12 -13.53 6.82
C ALA A 61 -12.72 -12.95 7.08
N ILE A 62 -11.87 -12.82 6.06
CA ILE A 62 -10.54 -12.18 6.16
C ILE A 62 -10.70 -10.68 6.43
N VAL A 63 -11.60 -9.98 5.76
CA VAL A 63 -11.89 -8.56 5.98
C VAL A 63 -12.42 -8.34 7.41
N ILE A 64 -13.37 -9.16 7.86
CA ILE A 64 -13.90 -9.13 9.23
C ILE A 64 -12.77 -9.42 10.23
N ALA A 65 -11.94 -10.43 9.99
CA ALA A 65 -10.79 -10.76 10.83
C ALA A 65 -9.78 -9.62 10.87
N LEU A 66 -9.51 -8.94 9.75
CA LEU A 66 -8.64 -7.77 9.68
C LEU A 66 -9.24 -6.56 10.41
N ILE A 67 -10.55 -6.36 10.39
CA ILE A 67 -11.26 -5.33 11.17
C ILE A 67 -11.20 -5.64 12.68
N ILE A 68 -11.39 -6.91 13.07
CA ILE A 68 -11.30 -7.33 14.48
C ILE A 68 -9.85 -7.24 14.96
N LYS A 69 -8.88 -7.62 14.13
CA LYS A 69 -7.44 -7.57 14.45
C LYS A 69 -6.89 -6.13 14.40
N SER A 70 -7.49 -5.23 13.61
CA SER A 70 -7.15 -3.80 13.61
C SER A 70 -7.61 -3.08 14.88
N LYS A 71 -8.70 -3.55 15.52
CA LYS A 71 -9.06 -3.11 16.89
C LYS A 71 -8.03 -3.53 17.95
N LYS A 72 -7.22 -4.57 17.68
CA LYS A 72 -6.32 -5.18 18.67
C LYS A 72 -4.83 -5.01 18.41
N SER A 73 -4.38 -4.53 17.24
CA SER A 73 -2.96 -4.66 16.90
C SER A 73 -2.37 -3.48 16.11
N PHE A 74 -1.38 -2.87 16.78
CA PHE A 74 -0.37 -1.95 16.26
C PHE A 74 -0.80 -0.48 16.09
N LYS A 75 -1.19 0.15 17.20
CA LYS A 75 -0.88 1.56 17.44
C LYS A 75 0.61 1.66 17.80
N ARG A 76 1.52 1.77 16.82
CA ARG A 76 2.85 2.33 17.09
C ARG A 76 2.63 3.84 17.29
N LYS A 77 2.18 4.21 18.49
CA LYS A 77 2.16 5.58 18.96
C LYS A 77 3.61 6.06 19.00
N THR A 78 3.90 7.22 18.45
CA THR A 78 5.04 8.03 18.88
C THR A 78 4.97 8.08 20.41
N LYS A 79 5.96 7.48 21.09
CA LYS A 79 5.95 7.33 22.56
C LYS A 79 6.17 8.70 23.18
N ILE A 80 5.09 9.44 23.40
CA ILE A 80 5.11 10.55 24.34
C ILE A 80 5.26 9.92 25.72
N LYS A 81 6.38 10.17 26.41
CA LYS A 81 6.62 9.60 27.75
C LYS A 81 5.99 10.47 28.83
N GLU A 82 5.79 11.76 28.56
CA GLU A 82 5.27 12.71 29.54
C GLU A 82 4.42 13.80 28.88
N ILE A 83 3.31 14.19 29.53
CA ILE A 83 2.49 15.33 29.15
C ILE A 83 2.25 16.18 30.38
N MET A 84 2.73 17.44 30.38
CA MET A 84 2.47 18.42 31.44
C MET A 84 2.80 17.91 32.87
N GLY A 85 3.90 17.15 33.01
CA GLY A 85 4.31 16.55 34.28
C GLY A 85 3.71 15.18 34.59
N GLU A 86 2.83 14.64 33.74
CA GLU A 86 2.22 13.32 33.93
C GLU A 86 2.89 12.28 33.04
N LYS A 87 3.41 11.21 33.65
CA LYS A 87 4.01 10.09 32.91
C LYS A 87 2.93 9.32 32.15
N ILE A 88 3.16 9.13 30.85
CA ILE A 88 2.28 8.41 29.95
C ILE A 88 2.89 7.03 29.70
N GLU A 89 2.39 6.03 30.43
CA GLU A 89 2.74 4.63 30.23
C GLU A 89 2.08 4.05 28.97
N GLU A 90 2.55 2.90 28.48
CA GLU A 90 2.03 2.28 27.26
C GLU A 90 0.53 1.93 27.35
N THR A 91 0.06 1.65 28.56
CA THR A 91 -1.35 1.35 28.86
C THR A 91 -2.21 2.59 29.06
N THR A 92 -1.60 3.78 29.15
CA THR A 92 -2.33 5.04 29.39
C THR A 92 -3.12 5.43 28.14
N THR A 93 -4.42 5.58 28.32
CA THR A 93 -5.37 6.02 27.29
C THR A 93 -6.06 7.32 27.70
N PRO A 94 -6.57 8.13 26.76
CA PRO A 94 -7.38 9.30 27.05
C PRO A 94 -8.52 8.99 28.01
N TYR A 95 -9.20 7.86 27.81
CA TYR A 95 -10.30 7.40 28.66
C TYR A 95 -9.86 7.04 30.08
N SER A 96 -8.69 6.42 30.25
CA SER A 96 -8.15 6.12 31.57
C SER A 96 -7.84 7.39 32.37
N LEU A 97 -7.29 8.43 31.72
CA LEU A 97 -7.01 9.73 32.33
C LEU A 97 -8.30 10.50 32.62
N LYS A 98 -9.27 10.48 31.71
CA LYS A 98 -10.61 11.04 31.95
C LYS A 98 -11.30 10.36 33.14
N LYS A 99 -11.18 9.04 33.28
CA LYS A 99 -11.69 8.31 34.45
C LYS A 99 -11.00 8.75 35.73
N LYS A 100 -9.67 8.93 35.71
CA LYS A 100 -8.89 9.46 36.84
C LYS A 100 -9.36 10.87 37.22
N ALA A 101 -9.63 11.74 36.24
CA ALA A 101 -10.19 13.06 36.49
C ALA A 101 -11.55 12.99 37.21
N LYS A 102 -12.46 12.12 36.74
CA LYS A 102 -13.77 11.89 37.38
C LYS A 102 -13.66 11.36 38.82
N GLN A 103 -12.63 10.59 39.14
CA GLN A 103 -12.39 10.14 40.51
C GLN A 103 -11.98 11.29 41.44
N HIS A 104 -11.16 12.23 40.95
CA HIS A 104 -10.80 13.42 41.71
C HIS A 104 -11.99 14.37 41.87
N GLU A 105 -12.82 14.51 40.83
CA GLU A 105 -14.08 15.27 40.90
C GLU A 105 -14.99 14.73 42.02
N GLY A 106 -15.19 13.41 42.10
CA GLY A 106 -16.03 12.79 43.12
C GLY A 106 -15.53 12.98 44.56
N LYS A 107 -14.27 13.37 44.75
CA LYS A 107 -13.66 13.71 46.04
C LYS A 107 -13.68 15.21 46.36
N GLY A 108 -14.19 16.04 45.46
CA GLY A 108 -14.11 17.51 45.56
C GLY A 108 -12.72 18.07 45.24
N GLU A 109 -11.82 17.26 44.70
CA GLU A 109 -10.44 17.64 44.37
C GLU A 109 -10.38 18.28 42.96
N PHE A 110 -11.13 19.37 42.75
CA PHE A 110 -11.37 19.94 41.41
C PHE A 110 -10.11 20.37 40.66
N ARG A 111 -9.06 20.81 41.36
CA ARG A 111 -7.78 21.17 40.76
C ARG A 111 -7.09 19.96 40.09
N TYR A 112 -7.15 18.80 40.73
CA TYR A 112 -6.61 17.56 40.16
C TYR A 112 -7.51 17.03 39.05
N ALA A 113 -8.84 17.17 39.19
CA ALA A 113 -9.78 16.84 38.12
C ALA A 113 -9.49 17.66 36.85
N ILE A 114 -9.29 18.98 36.97
CA ILE A 114 -8.88 19.87 35.87
C ILE A 114 -7.60 19.36 35.22
N ARG A 115 -6.58 19.03 36.03
CA ARG A 115 -5.30 18.54 35.52
C ARG A 115 -5.46 17.30 34.65
N PHE A 116 -6.07 16.25 35.19
CA PHE A 116 -6.17 14.97 34.50
C PHE A 116 -7.09 15.05 33.29
N TYR A 117 -8.17 15.83 33.35
CA TYR A 117 -9.09 15.93 32.22
C TYR A 117 -8.47 16.72 31.07
N PHE A 118 -7.72 17.78 31.37
CA PHE A 118 -6.99 18.52 30.34
C PHE A 118 -5.96 17.64 29.64
N ILE A 119 -5.15 16.91 30.40
CA ILE A 119 -4.16 15.95 29.85
C ILE A 119 -4.86 14.87 29.03
N ALA A 120 -6.01 14.36 29.49
CA ALA A 120 -6.81 13.40 28.74
C ALA A 120 -7.25 13.95 27.37
N LEU A 121 -7.73 15.20 27.33
CA LEU A 121 -8.14 15.85 26.08
C LEU A 121 -6.95 16.03 25.13
N LEU A 122 -5.81 16.50 25.64
CA LEU A 122 -4.59 16.65 24.84
C LEU A 122 -4.17 15.31 24.23
N LEU A 123 -4.16 14.23 25.02
CA LEU A 123 -3.83 12.90 24.53
C LEU A 123 -4.86 12.41 23.48
N LEU A 124 -6.16 12.69 23.67
CA LEU A 124 -7.20 12.37 22.68
C LEU A 124 -6.95 13.09 21.35
N MET A 125 -6.64 14.39 21.41
CA MET A 125 -6.33 15.21 20.23
C MET A 125 -5.07 14.71 19.52
N HIS A 126 -4.08 14.24 20.27
CA HIS A 126 -2.88 13.63 19.72
C HIS A 126 -3.14 12.31 19.01
N GLU A 127 -3.86 11.40 19.67
CA GLU A 127 -4.24 10.12 19.06
C GLU A 127 -5.07 10.29 17.79
N ASN A 128 -5.85 11.38 17.70
CA ASN A 128 -6.69 11.70 16.54
C ASN A 128 -6.01 12.62 15.51
N LYS A 129 -4.69 12.87 15.64
CA LYS A 129 -3.90 13.73 14.73
C LYS A 129 -4.43 15.17 14.60
N VAL A 130 -5.21 15.63 15.57
CA VAL A 130 -5.68 17.03 15.65
C VAL A 130 -4.57 17.92 16.21
N LEU A 131 -3.73 17.38 17.09
CA LEU A 131 -2.61 18.06 17.73
C LEU A 131 -1.38 17.15 17.71
N TYR A 132 -0.22 17.62 17.28
CA TYR A 132 1.02 16.90 17.57
C TYR A 132 1.53 17.34 18.95
N LEU A 133 1.77 16.38 19.85
CA LEU A 133 2.30 16.64 21.19
C LEU A 133 3.71 16.07 21.27
N ASP A 134 4.57 16.84 21.91
CA ASP A 134 5.90 16.46 22.37
C ASP A 134 6.03 16.86 23.85
N GLU A 135 7.07 16.39 24.54
CA GLU A 135 7.27 16.57 25.98
C GLU A 135 7.48 18.05 26.37
N THR A 136 7.90 18.88 25.41
CA THR A 136 8.26 20.30 25.64
C THR A 136 7.15 21.28 25.27
N LYS A 137 6.11 20.79 24.59
CA LYS A 137 5.09 21.64 23.97
C LYS A 137 4.29 22.43 25.01
N THR A 138 4.37 23.75 24.91
CA THR A 138 3.71 24.70 25.82
C THR A 138 2.25 24.94 25.45
N ASN A 139 1.46 25.41 26.42
CA ASN A 139 0.06 25.78 26.20
C ASN A 139 -0.14 26.83 25.09
N LYS A 140 0.79 27.80 24.96
CA LYS A 140 0.75 28.81 23.89
C LYS A 140 1.01 28.19 22.52
N GLU A 141 1.96 27.26 22.42
CA GLU A 141 2.25 26.56 21.17
C GLU A 141 1.12 25.64 20.74
N ILE A 142 0.37 25.05 21.68
CA ILE A 142 -0.84 24.27 21.38
C ILE A 142 -1.88 25.14 20.67
N ILE A 143 -2.19 26.33 21.22
CA ILE A 143 -3.15 27.26 20.59
C ILE A 143 -2.67 27.70 19.20
N ASN A 144 -1.42 28.11 19.07
CA ASN A 144 -0.86 28.54 17.78
C ASN A 144 -0.92 27.41 16.74
N TYR A 145 -0.57 26.18 17.15
CA TYR A 145 -0.66 25.02 16.28
C TYR A 145 -2.10 24.79 15.80
N LEU A 146 -3.06 24.79 16.73
CA LEU A 146 -4.45 24.54 16.38
C LEU A 146 -5.02 25.64 15.47
N ALA A 147 -4.65 26.91 15.72
CA ALA A 147 -5.08 28.05 14.92
C ALA A 147 -4.53 27.96 13.49
N ASN A 148 -3.24 27.66 13.34
CA ASN A 148 -2.60 27.47 12.03
C ASN A 148 -3.19 26.29 11.24
N ASN A 149 -3.79 25.31 11.92
CA ASN A 149 -4.44 24.15 11.32
C ASN A 149 -5.97 24.33 11.17
N ASN A 150 -6.49 25.56 11.26
CA ASN A 150 -7.92 25.89 11.12
C ASN A 150 -8.84 25.08 12.04
N PHE A 151 -8.40 24.82 13.27
CA PHE A 151 -9.25 24.14 14.24
C PHE A 151 -10.45 25.03 14.61
N LYS A 152 -11.66 24.47 14.59
CA LYS A 152 -12.91 25.26 14.76
C LYS A 152 -13.12 25.77 16.20
N PHE A 153 -12.55 25.09 17.19
CA PHE A 153 -12.83 25.34 18.62
C PHE A 153 -11.71 26.12 19.32
N ILE A 154 -11.04 27.04 18.62
CA ILE A 154 -9.94 27.84 19.20
C ILE A 154 -10.40 28.65 20.42
N PRO A 155 -11.53 29.39 20.39
CA PRO A 155 -11.97 30.15 21.57
C PRO A 155 -12.20 29.26 22.80
N GLN A 156 -12.82 28.09 22.62
CA GLN A 156 -13.08 27.12 23.67
C GLN A 156 -11.77 26.52 24.20
N MET A 157 -10.82 26.22 23.30
CA MET A 157 -9.51 25.70 23.69
C MET A 157 -8.70 26.73 24.48
N SER A 158 -8.73 28.00 24.07
CA SER A 158 -8.08 29.10 24.80
C SER A 158 -8.68 29.23 26.20
N PHE A 159 -10.01 29.22 26.31
CA PHE A 159 -10.70 29.23 27.61
C PHE A 159 -10.27 28.07 28.51
N ILE A 160 -10.21 26.83 27.98
CA ILE A 160 -9.77 25.66 28.75
C ILE A 160 -8.33 25.80 29.23
N ILE A 161 -7.44 26.30 28.36
CA ILE A 161 -6.02 26.50 28.66
C ILE A 161 -5.81 27.61 29.70
N ASP A 162 -6.54 28.72 29.59
CA ASP A 162 -6.45 29.82 30.55
C ASP A 162 -6.89 29.37 31.95
N TYR A 163 -7.97 28.59 32.02
CA TYR A 163 -8.42 27.96 33.27
C TYR A 163 -7.39 26.97 33.83
N PHE A 164 -6.83 26.12 32.98
CA PHE A 164 -5.77 25.21 33.40
C PHE A 164 -4.56 25.98 33.96
N ASN A 165 -4.11 27.04 33.29
CA ASN A 165 -3.02 27.88 33.77
C ASN A 165 -3.34 28.53 35.12
N PHE A 166 -4.55 29.07 35.26
CA PHE A 166 -4.97 29.76 36.48
C PHE A 166 -5.08 28.83 37.69
N TYR A 167 -5.74 27.67 37.56
CA TYR A 167 -5.98 26.77 38.68
C TYR A 167 -4.82 25.80 38.92
N TRP A 168 -4.25 25.22 37.85
CA TRP A 168 -3.14 24.28 38.01
C TRP A 168 -1.84 25.01 38.31
N TYR A 169 -1.34 25.87 37.41
CA TYR A 169 -0.07 26.57 37.64
C TYR A 169 -0.18 27.72 38.65
N GLY A 170 -1.33 28.38 38.74
CA GLY A 170 -1.56 29.47 39.70
C GLY A 170 -1.94 29.03 41.12
N TYR A 171 -2.04 27.73 41.39
CA TYR A 171 -2.40 27.15 42.72
C TYR A 171 -3.69 27.74 43.33
N LYS A 172 -4.67 28.11 42.50
CA LYS A 172 -5.93 28.68 42.96
C LYS A 172 -6.94 27.60 43.36
N ILE A 173 -7.79 27.91 44.34
CA ILE A 173 -8.90 27.06 44.75
C ILE A 173 -9.99 27.17 43.68
N CYS A 174 -10.51 26.02 43.23
CA CYS A 174 -11.60 25.93 42.27
C CYS A 174 -12.83 25.39 42.99
N ASP A 175 -13.96 26.07 42.89
CA ASP A 175 -15.24 25.57 43.39
C ASP A 175 -15.95 24.69 42.34
N GLN A 176 -17.02 24.02 42.78
CA GLN A 176 -17.76 23.09 41.97
C GLN A 176 -18.50 23.75 40.79
N GLU A 177 -18.99 24.97 40.96
CA GLU A 177 -19.77 25.66 39.93
C GLU A 177 -18.88 26.06 38.75
N ILE A 178 -17.73 26.65 39.06
CA ILE A 178 -16.68 27.01 38.12
C ILE A 178 -16.15 25.76 37.41
N TYR A 179 -15.87 24.69 38.17
CA TYR A 179 -15.42 23.41 37.59
C TYR A 179 -16.41 22.88 36.56
N LYS A 180 -17.71 22.87 36.86
CA LYS A 180 -18.73 22.35 35.94
C LYS A 180 -18.85 23.17 34.66
N GLY A 181 -18.73 24.50 34.74
CA GLY A 181 -18.70 25.36 33.55
C GLY A 181 -17.50 25.06 32.64
N TRP A 182 -16.34 24.86 33.25
CA TRP A 182 -15.12 24.45 32.53
C TRP A 182 -15.25 23.06 31.90
N GLU A 183 -15.73 22.09 32.67
CA GLU A 183 -15.92 20.71 32.22
C GLU A 183 -16.87 20.62 31.03
N LYS A 184 -18.00 21.32 31.08
CA LYS A 184 -18.97 21.35 29.96
C LYS A 184 -18.33 21.84 28.67
N THR A 185 -17.45 22.83 28.76
CA THR A 185 -16.72 23.36 27.59
C THR A 185 -15.72 22.34 27.07
N LEU A 186 -14.97 21.69 27.95
CA LEU A 186 -14.05 20.61 27.59
C LEU A 186 -14.76 19.43 26.93
N GLU A 187 -15.91 19.02 27.46
CA GLU A 187 -16.71 17.93 26.89
C GLU A 187 -17.23 18.23 25.49
N SER A 188 -17.52 19.49 25.17
CA SER A 188 -17.91 19.88 23.81
C SER A 188 -16.79 19.59 22.79
N ILE A 189 -15.54 19.88 23.15
CA ILE A 189 -14.37 19.59 22.31
C ILE A 189 -14.12 18.08 22.25
N TRP A 190 -14.20 17.39 23.38
CA TRP A 190 -14.04 15.94 23.45
C TRP A 190 -14.98 15.21 22.49
N ASN A 191 -16.27 15.56 22.54
CA ASN A 191 -17.31 14.92 21.74
C ASN A 191 -17.12 15.17 20.24
N GLU A 192 -16.71 16.37 19.84
CA GLU A 192 -16.39 16.68 18.44
C GLU A 192 -15.28 15.78 17.91
N ILE A 193 -14.19 15.62 18.68
CA ILE A 193 -13.03 14.81 18.27
C ILE A 193 -13.44 13.35 18.08
N GLU A 194 -14.23 12.79 19.02
CA GLU A 194 -14.74 11.42 18.89
C GLU A 194 -15.67 11.21 17.69
N GLN A 195 -16.53 12.17 17.39
CA GLN A 195 -17.45 12.06 16.25
C GLN A 195 -16.70 12.08 14.91
N ARG A 196 -15.60 12.85 14.84
CA ARG A 196 -14.73 12.91 13.67
C ARG A 196 -14.13 11.54 13.33
N GLU A 197 -13.64 10.81 14.33
CA GLU A 197 -13.10 9.45 14.17
C GLU A 197 -14.16 8.47 13.63
N LYS A 198 -15.37 8.51 14.20
CA LYS A 198 -16.48 7.63 13.80
C LYS A 198 -16.94 7.90 12.37
N LYS A 199 -16.96 9.16 11.92
CA LYS A 199 -17.41 9.56 10.57
C LYS A 199 -16.42 9.12 9.49
N VAL A 200 -15.12 9.30 9.72
CA VAL A 200 -14.06 8.92 8.76
C VAL A 200 -14.07 7.40 8.53
N ASN A 201 -14.20 6.60 9.59
CA ASN A 201 -14.22 5.14 9.49
C ASN A 201 -15.44 4.61 8.71
N LYS A 202 -16.63 5.20 8.88
CA LYS A 202 -17.84 4.75 8.17
C LYS A 202 -17.80 5.02 6.67
N ASN A 203 -17.42 6.23 6.27
CA ASN A 203 -17.40 6.62 4.85
C ASN A 203 -16.40 5.77 4.04
N LEU A 204 -15.33 5.36 4.69
CA LEU A 204 -14.22 4.66 4.07
C LEU A 204 -14.47 3.15 3.96
N ILE A 205 -15.17 2.55 4.92
CA ILE A 205 -15.72 1.20 4.81
C ILE A 205 -16.78 1.16 3.70
N PHE A 206 -17.64 2.18 3.62
CA PHE A 206 -18.66 2.24 2.58
C PHE A 206 -18.06 2.36 1.17
N SER A 207 -17.07 3.23 0.96
CA SER A 207 -16.43 3.41 -0.36
C SER A 207 -15.66 2.15 -0.81
N THR A 208 -14.99 1.46 0.12
CA THR A 208 -14.30 0.19 -0.20
C THR A 208 -15.28 -0.93 -0.56
N CYS A 209 -16.39 -1.06 0.16
CA CYS A 209 -17.45 -2.02 -0.20
C CYS A 209 -18.09 -1.71 -1.55
N LEU A 210 -18.33 -0.43 -1.86
CA LEU A 210 -18.91 0.00 -3.13
C LEU A 210 -18.00 -0.34 -4.33
N ILE A 211 -16.69 -0.14 -4.20
CA ILE A 211 -15.71 -0.47 -5.25
C ILE A 211 -15.68 -1.98 -5.53
N VAL A 212 -15.72 -2.81 -4.48
CA VAL A 212 -15.77 -4.28 -4.62
C VAL A 212 -17.07 -4.75 -5.29
N MET A 213 -18.21 -4.12 -4.97
CA MET A 213 -19.50 -4.44 -5.58
C MET A 213 -19.55 -4.08 -7.07
N ILE A 214 -19.09 -2.88 -7.44
CA ILE A 214 -19.03 -2.44 -8.85
C ILE A 214 -18.07 -3.33 -9.64
N SER A 215 -16.94 -3.71 -9.05
CA SER A 215 -15.96 -4.55 -9.73
C SER A 215 -16.45 -6.00 -9.90
N PHE A 216 -17.20 -6.53 -8.93
CA PHE A 216 -17.88 -7.82 -9.04
C PHE A 216 -18.92 -7.80 -10.16
N PHE A 217 -19.70 -6.72 -10.28
CA PHE A 217 -20.68 -6.54 -11.36
C PHE A 217 -20.01 -6.55 -12.74
N ILE A 218 -18.89 -5.83 -12.92
CA ILE A 218 -18.14 -5.82 -14.19
C ILE A 218 -17.56 -7.21 -14.52
N THR A 219 -17.13 -7.96 -13.51
CA THR A 219 -16.58 -9.32 -13.67
C THR A 219 -17.67 -10.34 -14.01
N ALA A 220 -18.87 -10.18 -13.44
CA ALA A 220 -20.03 -11.02 -13.74
C ALA A 220 -20.59 -10.74 -15.15
N CYS A 221 -20.55 -9.49 -15.60
CA CYS A 221 -21.02 -9.09 -16.92
C CYS A 221 -20.01 -9.37 -18.06
N SER A 222 -18.73 -9.56 -17.76
CA SER A 222 -17.70 -9.88 -18.77
C SER A 222 -17.62 -11.39 -19.06
N GLY A 223 -18.64 -11.91 -19.75
CA GLY A 223 -18.71 -13.29 -20.24
C GLY A 223 -17.81 -13.60 -21.44
N SER A 224 -16.51 -13.25 -21.42
CA SER A 224 -15.60 -13.64 -22.49
C SER A 224 -15.22 -15.13 -22.39
N PRO A 225 -15.34 -15.94 -23.46
CA PRO A 225 -14.92 -17.34 -23.44
C PRO A 225 -13.43 -17.45 -23.11
N LEU A 226 -13.08 -18.42 -22.25
CA LEU A 226 -11.73 -18.66 -21.72
C LEU A 226 -10.71 -19.14 -22.78
N SER A 227 -11.13 -19.34 -24.03
CA SER A 227 -10.40 -20.00 -25.11
C SER A 227 -10.25 -19.07 -26.33
N PRO A 228 -9.13 -19.12 -27.06
CA PRO A 228 -8.93 -18.29 -28.25
C PRO A 228 -10.01 -18.54 -29.31
N LEU A 229 -10.22 -17.56 -30.19
CA LEU A 229 -11.05 -17.72 -31.39
C LEU A 229 -10.52 -18.89 -32.22
N TYR A 230 -11.42 -19.59 -32.93
CA TYR A 230 -11.09 -20.72 -33.80
C TYR A 230 -10.48 -21.94 -33.11
N SER A 231 -10.52 -22.00 -31.77
CA SER A 231 -10.15 -23.20 -31.02
C SER A 231 -11.30 -24.20 -30.96
N VAL A 232 -10.97 -25.49 -30.96
CA VAL A 232 -11.93 -26.57 -30.69
C VAL A 232 -12.46 -26.55 -29.26
N ARG A 233 -11.79 -25.82 -28.35
CA ARG A 233 -12.26 -25.61 -26.97
C ARG A 233 -13.22 -24.43 -26.85
N ASN A 234 -13.34 -23.61 -27.88
CA ASN A 234 -14.17 -22.42 -27.87
C ASN A 234 -15.62 -22.76 -28.22
N LYS A 235 -16.52 -22.55 -27.26
CA LYS A 235 -17.97 -22.75 -27.41
C LYS A 235 -18.72 -21.47 -27.78
N GLY A 236 -18.02 -20.39 -28.16
CA GLY A 236 -18.62 -19.20 -28.75
C GLY A 236 -18.81 -19.34 -30.26
N ASN A 237 -19.42 -18.35 -30.91
CA ASN A 237 -19.76 -18.40 -32.35
C ASN A 237 -18.54 -18.62 -33.26
N TYR A 238 -17.38 -18.09 -32.91
CA TYR A 238 -16.15 -18.21 -33.72
C TYR A 238 -15.27 -19.41 -33.33
N GLY A 239 -15.77 -20.36 -32.54
CA GLY A 239 -15.03 -21.57 -32.19
C GLY A 239 -15.26 -22.72 -33.18
N TYR A 240 -14.46 -23.77 -33.08
CA TYR A 240 -14.60 -25.00 -33.89
C TYR A 240 -15.09 -26.21 -33.06
N SER A 241 -15.62 -25.96 -31.85
CA SER A 241 -16.03 -27.02 -30.92
C SER A 241 -17.18 -27.88 -31.42
N VAL A 242 -18.07 -27.34 -32.25
CA VAL A 242 -19.18 -28.08 -32.84
C VAL A 242 -18.64 -29.04 -33.89
N PHE A 243 -17.90 -28.52 -34.88
CA PHE A 243 -17.33 -29.31 -35.96
C PHE A 243 -16.40 -30.43 -35.46
N PHE A 244 -15.47 -30.11 -34.55
CA PHE A 244 -14.58 -31.10 -33.93
C PHE A 244 -15.33 -32.24 -33.24
N VAL A 245 -16.35 -31.91 -32.44
CA VAL A 245 -17.12 -32.92 -31.71
C VAL A 245 -18.02 -33.72 -32.65
N THR A 246 -18.57 -33.10 -33.69
CA THR A 246 -19.33 -33.79 -34.74
C THR A 246 -18.48 -34.85 -35.43
N LEU A 247 -17.27 -34.51 -35.88
CA LEU A 247 -16.35 -35.48 -36.49
C LEU A 247 -16.04 -36.65 -35.55
N ASN A 248 -15.77 -36.35 -34.28
CA ASN A 248 -15.52 -37.37 -33.27
C ASN A 248 -16.74 -38.29 -33.03
N GLU A 249 -17.98 -37.77 -33.09
CA GLU A 249 -19.20 -38.59 -32.99
C GLU A 249 -19.49 -39.42 -34.22
N LEU A 250 -19.07 -38.96 -35.40
CA LEU A 250 -19.17 -39.69 -36.66
C LEU A 250 -18.08 -40.76 -36.81
N GLY A 251 -17.18 -40.90 -35.83
CA GLY A 251 -16.14 -41.93 -35.79
C GLY A 251 -14.84 -41.55 -36.49
N TYR A 252 -14.66 -40.29 -36.89
CA TYR A 252 -13.39 -39.82 -37.45
C TYR A 252 -12.29 -39.80 -36.38
N PRO A 253 -11.06 -40.22 -36.70
CA PRO A 253 -9.93 -40.17 -35.78
C PRO A 253 -9.42 -38.73 -35.66
N VAL A 254 -10.10 -37.90 -34.87
CA VAL A 254 -9.73 -36.49 -34.65
C VAL A 254 -9.00 -36.27 -33.33
N LYS A 255 -7.94 -35.46 -33.33
CA LYS A 255 -7.28 -35.00 -32.09
C LYS A 255 -6.90 -33.53 -32.17
N ARG A 256 -6.79 -32.90 -31.00
CA ARG A 256 -6.20 -31.57 -30.86
C ARG A 256 -4.70 -31.71 -30.64
N THR A 257 -3.90 -30.89 -31.32
CA THR A 257 -2.45 -30.81 -31.08
C THR A 257 -1.97 -29.36 -30.94
N THR A 258 -0.82 -29.20 -30.32
CA THR A 258 -0.06 -27.94 -30.23
C THR A 258 1.41 -28.18 -30.59
N ILE A 259 1.67 -29.23 -31.37
CA ILE A 259 2.98 -29.57 -31.92
C ILE A 259 3.05 -28.98 -33.34
N PRO A 260 4.18 -28.37 -33.76
CA PRO A 260 4.37 -27.82 -35.11
C PRO A 260 4.01 -28.83 -36.22
N ILE A 261 3.61 -28.34 -37.39
CA ILE A 261 3.10 -29.15 -38.51
C ILE A 261 4.18 -30.15 -38.96
N GLU A 262 5.40 -29.66 -39.13
CA GLU A 262 6.56 -30.38 -39.63
C GLU A 262 7.05 -31.53 -38.74
N GLU A 263 6.57 -31.61 -37.49
CA GLU A 263 6.91 -32.67 -36.55
C GLU A 263 5.93 -33.86 -36.58
N HIS A 264 4.84 -33.77 -37.37
CA HIS A 264 3.86 -34.85 -37.53
C HIS A 264 4.22 -35.80 -38.67
N ASN A 265 3.68 -37.01 -38.64
CA ASN A 265 3.78 -37.95 -39.76
C ASN A 265 2.95 -37.45 -40.96
N HIS A 266 3.43 -37.70 -42.19
CA HIS A 266 2.77 -37.38 -43.45
C HIS A 266 1.42 -38.09 -43.64
N ASN A 267 1.20 -39.24 -42.98
CA ASN A 267 -0.11 -39.93 -42.94
C ASN A 267 -1.15 -39.20 -42.04
N SER A 268 -1.01 -37.91 -41.80
CA SER A 268 -1.94 -37.11 -40.99
C SER A 268 -2.42 -35.88 -41.73
N ILE A 269 -3.67 -35.50 -41.49
CA ILE A 269 -4.23 -34.25 -42.01
C ILE A 269 -4.15 -33.18 -40.93
N GLN A 270 -3.62 -32.01 -41.29
CA GLN A 270 -3.46 -30.89 -40.37
C GLN A 270 -4.48 -29.80 -40.71
N ILE A 271 -5.53 -29.65 -39.89
CA ILE A 271 -6.46 -28.52 -39.97
C ILE A 271 -5.88 -27.37 -39.17
N VAL A 272 -5.55 -26.28 -39.87
CA VAL A 272 -4.88 -25.10 -39.30
C VAL A 272 -5.63 -23.84 -39.68
N LYS A 273 -5.74 -22.92 -38.72
CA LYS A 273 -6.29 -21.58 -38.96
C LYS A 273 -5.16 -20.58 -39.03
N ASP A 274 -5.04 -19.88 -40.16
CA ASP A 274 -4.11 -18.77 -40.24
C ASP A 274 -4.62 -17.56 -39.45
N ASN A 275 -3.78 -17.11 -38.52
CA ASN A 275 -4.04 -15.96 -37.68
C ASN A 275 -2.92 -14.91 -37.80
N TYR A 276 -2.33 -14.79 -38.99
CA TYR A 276 -1.15 -13.95 -39.29
C TYR A 276 0.14 -14.42 -38.59
N ASN A 277 0.13 -15.64 -38.05
CA ASN A 277 1.24 -16.23 -37.29
C ASN A 277 1.73 -17.56 -37.90
N LEU A 278 1.01 -18.10 -38.87
CA LEU A 278 1.41 -19.28 -39.64
C LEU A 278 1.89 -18.76 -40.99
N ASP A 279 3.17 -18.97 -41.27
CA ASP A 279 3.72 -18.76 -42.61
C ASP A 279 3.63 -20.09 -43.34
N ILE A 280 2.62 -20.25 -44.20
CA ILE A 280 2.42 -21.49 -44.96
C ILE A 280 3.57 -21.75 -45.94
N ASN A 281 4.35 -20.71 -46.27
CA ASN A 281 5.49 -20.77 -47.19
C ASN A 281 6.83 -21.02 -46.50
N ASP A 282 6.84 -21.28 -45.18
CA ASP A 282 8.04 -21.68 -44.43
C ASP A 282 8.65 -22.95 -45.04
N GLU A 283 9.97 -22.96 -45.19
CA GLU A 283 10.73 -24.02 -45.89
C GLU A 283 10.45 -25.40 -45.30
N LYS A 284 10.30 -25.51 -43.97
CA LYS A 284 10.02 -26.80 -43.31
C LYS A 284 8.62 -27.32 -43.59
N ILE A 285 7.65 -26.42 -43.73
CA ILE A 285 6.27 -26.79 -44.06
C ILE A 285 6.21 -27.20 -45.54
N LYS A 286 6.93 -26.49 -46.41
CA LYS A 286 7.08 -26.87 -47.83
C LYS A 286 7.67 -28.27 -47.98
N GLU A 287 8.78 -28.56 -47.31
CA GLU A 287 9.39 -29.90 -47.31
C GLU A 287 8.41 -30.97 -46.80
N TRP A 288 7.70 -30.70 -45.70
CA TRP A 288 6.71 -31.62 -45.14
C TRP A 288 5.53 -31.90 -46.09
N VAL A 289 5.07 -30.89 -46.83
CA VAL A 289 4.04 -31.07 -47.87
C VAL A 289 4.63 -31.84 -49.06
N GLU A 290 5.85 -31.51 -49.51
CA GLU A 290 6.52 -32.20 -50.62
C GLU A 290 6.64 -33.72 -50.37
N ASP A 291 6.93 -34.09 -49.12
CA ASP A 291 7.06 -35.47 -48.66
C ASP A 291 5.73 -36.24 -48.51
N GLY A 292 4.58 -35.60 -48.76
CA GLY A 292 3.27 -36.25 -48.77
C GLY A 292 2.26 -35.75 -47.73
N GLY A 293 2.60 -34.70 -46.99
CA GLY A 293 1.71 -34.12 -45.99
C GLY A 293 0.46 -33.44 -46.59
N VAL A 294 -0.65 -33.48 -45.85
CA VAL A 294 -1.91 -32.83 -46.25
C VAL A 294 -2.33 -31.76 -45.24
N ILE A 295 -2.50 -30.52 -45.70
CA ILE A 295 -2.88 -29.37 -44.87
C ILE A 295 -4.25 -28.85 -45.30
N VAL A 296 -5.17 -28.70 -44.36
CA VAL A 296 -6.38 -27.90 -44.53
C VAL A 296 -6.11 -26.51 -43.98
N TYR A 297 -5.84 -25.57 -44.87
CA TYR A 297 -5.45 -24.21 -44.58
C TYR A 297 -6.69 -23.30 -44.54
N LEU A 298 -7.14 -22.98 -43.32
CA LEU A 298 -8.30 -22.12 -43.07
C LEU A 298 -7.85 -20.65 -42.97
N THR A 299 -8.22 -19.84 -43.96
CA THR A 299 -7.82 -18.43 -44.11
C THR A 299 -9.03 -17.50 -44.17
N SER A 300 -8.84 -16.19 -44.02
CA SER A 300 -9.92 -15.18 -44.15
C SER A 300 -10.05 -14.61 -45.57
N TYR A 301 -9.14 -14.98 -46.47
CA TYR A 301 -9.06 -14.49 -47.85
C TYR A 301 -8.74 -15.66 -48.78
N ASP A 302 -9.42 -15.71 -49.93
CA ASP A 302 -9.26 -16.78 -50.93
C ASP A 302 -7.85 -16.79 -51.49
N SER A 303 -7.10 -17.88 -51.28
CA SER A 303 -5.85 -18.26 -51.99
C SER A 303 -4.63 -17.30 -51.98
N GLU A 304 -4.79 -16.04 -51.59
CA GLU A 304 -3.73 -15.01 -51.59
C GLU A 304 -2.71 -15.29 -50.49
N GLY A 305 -1.75 -16.17 -50.76
CA GLY A 305 -0.67 -16.42 -49.82
C GLY A 305 0.12 -17.70 -50.04
N ILE A 306 -0.29 -18.61 -50.93
CA ILE A 306 0.50 -19.81 -51.23
C ILE A 306 1.44 -19.51 -52.41
N GLU A 307 2.74 -19.60 -52.17
CA GLU A 307 3.80 -19.34 -53.15
C GLU A 307 4.32 -20.60 -53.85
N TYR A 308 3.78 -21.78 -53.52
CA TYR A 308 4.26 -23.08 -54.01
C TYR A 308 3.13 -24.05 -54.33
N GLY A 309 3.43 -25.05 -55.15
CA GLY A 309 2.46 -26.02 -55.64
C GLY A 309 1.66 -25.54 -56.85
N VAL A 310 0.99 -26.49 -57.49
CA VAL A 310 0.14 -26.27 -58.67
C VAL A 310 -1.31 -26.48 -58.26
N CYS A 311 -2.14 -25.46 -58.46
CA CYS A 311 -3.59 -25.55 -58.27
C CYS A 311 -4.16 -26.56 -59.28
N PHE A 312 -4.76 -27.65 -58.78
CA PHE A 312 -5.26 -28.76 -59.62
C PHE A 312 -6.75 -29.04 -59.46
N ASP A 313 -7.37 -28.56 -58.37
CA ASP A 313 -8.82 -28.52 -58.14
C ASP A 313 -9.14 -27.18 -57.45
N THR A 314 -10.40 -26.74 -57.47
CA THR A 314 -10.81 -25.46 -56.87
C THR A 314 -10.37 -25.40 -55.41
N ASP A 315 -9.51 -24.43 -55.10
CA ASP A 315 -8.87 -24.22 -53.79
C ASP A 315 -7.91 -25.33 -53.30
N VAL A 316 -7.43 -26.21 -54.19
CA VAL A 316 -6.50 -27.29 -53.81
C VAL A 316 -5.19 -27.21 -54.59
N TYR A 317 -4.08 -27.12 -53.86
CA TYR A 317 -2.72 -27.03 -54.39
C TYR A 317 -1.99 -28.35 -54.17
N SER A 318 -1.37 -28.87 -55.23
CA SER A 318 -0.52 -30.07 -55.18
C SER A 318 0.95 -29.67 -55.17
N TYR A 319 1.75 -30.27 -54.30
CA TYR A 319 3.18 -30.02 -54.26
C TYR A 319 3.92 -31.29 -53.82
N GLY A 320 4.84 -31.78 -54.66
CA GLY A 320 5.45 -33.08 -54.48
C GLY A 320 4.40 -34.19 -54.40
N GLN A 321 4.37 -34.91 -53.28
CA GLN A 321 3.39 -35.96 -53.00
C GLN A 321 2.21 -35.49 -52.14
N GLY A 322 2.25 -34.26 -51.62
CA GLY A 322 1.25 -33.73 -50.69
C GLY A 322 0.34 -32.67 -51.27
N PHE A 323 -0.55 -32.17 -50.41
CA PHE A 323 -1.70 -31.35 -50.82
C PHE A 323 -2.04 -30.27 -49.79
N ILE A 324 -2.47 -29.10 -50.29
CA ILE A 324 -2.98 -28.00 -49.46
C ILE A 324 -4.39 -27.66 -49.91
N ILE A 325 -5.36 -27.81 -49.01
CA ILE A 325 -6.77 -27.48 -49.22
C ILE A 325 -7.02 -26.12 -48.57
N CYS A 326 -7.29 -25.10 -49.35
CA CYS A 326 -7.61 -23.75 -48.87
C CYS A 326 -9.11 -23.57 -48.71
N LYS A 327 -9.55 -23.08 -47.55
CA LYS A 327 -10.95 -22.73 -47.33
C LYS A 327 -11.10 -21.53 -46.41
N ASP A 328 -12.26 -20.87 -46.48
CA ASP A 328 -12.58 -19.80 -45.54
C ASP A 328 -12.73 -20.34 -44.11
N ALA A 329 -12.13 -19.65 -43.14
CA ALA A 329 -12.14 -20.08 -41.75
C ALA A 329 -13.54 -20.12 -41.11
N SER A 330 -14.51 -19.39 -41.68
CA SER A 330 -15.89 -19.29 -41.21
C SER A 330 -16.70 -20.56 -41.49
N ILE A 331 -16.35 -21.36 -42.50
CA ILE A 331 -17.18 -22.49 -42.96
C ILE A 331 -17.45 -23.51 -41.86
N ILE A 332 -16.48 -23.76 -40.99
CA ILE A 332 -16.58 -24.72 -39.86
C ILE A 332 -16.81 -24.04 -38.49
N THR A 333 -17.06 -22.73 -38.45
CA THR A 333 -17.32 -22.04 -37.18
C THR A 333 -18.65 -22.47 -36.56
N ASN A 334 -18.71 -22.54 -35.24
CA ASN A 334 -19.94 -22.85 -34.50
C ASN A 334 -21.14 -21.98 -34.94
N GLY A 335 -20.89 -20.70 -35.23
CA GLY A 335 -21.90 -19.76 -35.69
C GLY A 335 -22.39 -20.03 -37.12
N ASN A 336 -21.49 -20.44 -38.03
CA ASN A 336 -21.89 -20.82 -39.39
C ASN A 336 -22.64 -22.15 -39.40
N MET A 337 -22.17 -23.13 -38.62
CA MET A 337 -22.80 -24.45 -38.44
C MET A 337 -24.23 -24.38 -37.89
N VAL A 338 -24.64 -23.25 -37.28
CA VAL A 338 -26.04 -22.99 -36.89
C VAL A 338 -26.90 -22.54 -38.09
N LYS A 339 -26.29 -21.85 -39.06
CA LYS A 339 -26.97 -21.28 -40.23
C LYS A 339 -27.04 -22.28 -41.39
N SER A 340 -25.92 -22.89 -41.74
CA SER A 340 -25.79 -23.91 -42.78
C SER A 340 -24.63 -24.84 -42.44
N THR A 341 -24.75 -26.09 -42.89
CA THR A 341 -23.76 -27.15 -42.74
C THR A 341 -23.16 -27.58 -44.07
N ASP A 342 -23.51 -26.90 -45.18
CA ASP A 342 -23.19 -27.34 -46.55
C ASP A 342 -21.70 -27.26 -46.84
N GLU A 343 -21.09 -26.09 -46.66
CA GLU A 343 -19.65 -25.87 -46.87
C GLU A 343 -18.78 -26.73 -45.93
N ALA A 344 -19.23 -26.94 -44.69
CA ALA A 344 -18.54 -27.81 -43.74
C ALA A 344 -18.60 -29.28 -44.13
N TYR A 345 -19.68 -29.70 -44.79
CA TYR A 345 -19.85 -31.05 -45.31
C TYR A 345 -19.02 -31.27 -46.59
N GLU A 346 -19.01 -30.29 -47.50
CA GLU A 346 -18.14 -30.30 -48.69
C GLU A 346 -16.66 -30.42 -48.30
N LEU A 347 -16.23 -29.74 -47.24
CA LEU A 347 -14.87 -29.89 -46.72
C LEU A 347 -14.58 -31.33 -46.28
N ILE A 348 -15.54 -32.02 -45.66
CA ILE A 348 -15.36 -33.43 -45.26
C ILE A 348 -15.26 -34.32 -46.50
N GLU A 349 -16.13 -34.12 -47.49
CA GLU A 349 -16.05 -34.84 -48.77
C GLU A 349 -14.70 -34.65 -49.46
N GLN A 350 -14.11 -33.46 -49.35
CA GLN A 350 -12.76 -33.18 -49.85
C GLN A 350 -11.68 -33.89 -49.03
N ILE A 351 -11.77 -33.84 -47.70
CA ILE A 351 -10.82 -34.51 -46.78
C ILE A 351 -10.80 -36.03 -47.02
N ASP A 352 -11.96 -36.64 -47.25
CA ASP A 352 -12.10 -38.09 -47.43
C ASP A 352 -11.56 -38.62 -48.77
N ARG A 353 -11.18 -37.73 -49.70
CA ARG A 353 -10.45 -38.13 -50.92
C ARG A 353 -9.00 -38.54 -50.64
N TYR A 354 -8.46 -38.18 -49.49
CA TYR A 354 -7.08 -38.45 -49.11
C TYR A 354 -7.00 -39.58 -48.09
N SER A 355 -5.86 -40.29 -48.08
CA SER A 355 -5.62 -41.33 -47.09
C SER A 355 -4.92 -40.76 -45.86
N TYR A 356 -5.46 -41.04 -44.67
CA TYR A 356 -4.92 -40.55 -43.41
C TYR A 356 -5.21 -41.50 -42.24
N GLU A 357 -4.33 -41.48 -41.24
CA GLU A 357 -4.53 -42.20 -39.96
C GLU A 357 -5.26 -41.34 -38.93
N ILE A 358 -5.05 -40.02 -38.98
CA ILE A 358 -5.53 -39.08 -37.97
C ILE A 358 -5.67 -37.67 -38.54
N ILE A 359 -6.72 -36.96 -38.11
CA ILE A 359 -6.96 -35.56 -38.40
C ILE A 359 -6.61 -34.74 -37.15
N TYR A 360 -5.63 -33.86 -37.27
CA TYR A 360 -5.23 -32.96 -36.21
C TYR A 360 -5.83 -31.58 -36.40
N PHE A 361 -6.57 -31.11 -35.40
CA PHE A 361 -6.83 -29.68 -35.22
C PHE A 361 -5.60 -29.08 -34.58
N ASN A 362 -4.72 -28.54 -35.42
CA ASN A 362 -3.42 -28.05 -35.01
C ASN A 362 -3.54 -26.59 -34.59
N GLU A 363 -3.53 -26.38 -33.27
CA GLU A 363 -3.69 -25.08 -32.65
C GLU A 363 -2.34 -24.45 -32.29
N TYR A 364 -1.19 -25.01 -32.71
CA TYR A 364 0.13 -24.50 -32.34
C TYR A 364 0.25 -22.98 -32.61
N HIS A 365 -0.18 -22.53 -33.79
CA HIS A 365 -0.11 -21.12 -34.22
C HIS A 365 -1.13 -20.21 -33.53
N LEU A 366 -2.19 -20.75 -32.91
CA LEU A 366 -3.13 -19.96 -32.10
C LEU A 366 -2.49 -19.50 -30.78
N TYR A 367 -1.44 -20.20 -30.32
CA TYR A 367 -0.74 -19.92 -29.07
C TYR A 367 0.71 -19.45 -29.27
N SER A 368 1.31 -19.78 -30.42
CA SER A 368 2.64 -19.32 -30.82
C SER A 368 2.57 -17.86 -31.30
N ASN A 369 3.31 -16.97 -30.65
CA ASN A 369 3.45 -15.58 -31.11
C ASN A 369 4.78 -15.42 -31.86
N LYS A 370 4.82 -15.78 -33.15
CA LYS A 370 5.82 -15.19 -34.05
C LYS A 370 5.37 -13.74 -34.25
N LYS A 371 5.98 -12.79 -33.55
CA LYS A 371 5.82 -11.37 -33.92
C LYS A 371 6.34 -11.26 -35.36
N VAL A 372 5.48 -10.83 -36.28
CA VAL A 372 5.90 -10.22 -37.54
C VAL A 372 6.90 -9.14 -37.19
N ASN A 373 8.17 -9.35 -37.53
CA ASN A 373 9.21 -8.35 -37.39
C ASN A 373 9.00 -7.34 -38.52
N GLU A 374 8.58 -6.13 -38.19
CA GLU A 374 8.95 -4.98 -39.00
C GLU A 374 10.48 -4.86 -38.94
N ASN A 375 11.11 -5.14 -40.09
CA ASN A 375 12.41 -4.68 -40.57
C ASN A 375 13.51 -4.42 -39.52
N SER A 376 14.47 -5.34 -39.41
CA SER A 376 15.90 -5.01 -39.27
C SER A 376 16.71 -6.29 -39.15
N GLU A 377 17.62 -6.50 -40.11
CA GLU A 377 18.81 -7.32 -39.92
C GLU A 377 19.55 -6.91 -38.64
N ASN A 378 20.25 -7.87 -38.05
CA ASN A 378 21.11 -7.74 -36.87
C ASN A 378 20.37 -7.46 -35.56
N ASN A 379 20.12 -8.52 -34.79
CA ASN A 379 20.65 -8.63 -33.43
C ASN A 379 20.22 -9.96 -32.81
N THR A 380 21.19 -10.69 -32.26
CA THR A 380 21.03 -11.75 -31.27
C THR A 380 20.00 -11.36 -30.21
N ARG A 381 18.78 -11.89 -30.30
CA ARG A 381 17.73 -11.66 -29.30
C ARG A 381 17.73 -12.80 -28.29
N ILE A 382 18.26 -12.48 -27.11
CA ILE A 382 18.03 -13.21 -25.86
C ILE A 382 16.51 -13.44 -25.72
N ARG A 383 16.09 -14.71 -25.66
CA ARG A 383 14.72 -15.10 -25.31
C ARG A 383 14.46 -14.67 -23.87
N LEU A 384 13.86 -13.50 -23.69
CA LEU A 384 13.26 -13.13 -22.40
C LEU A 384 12.10 -14.12 -22.14
N PRO A 385 12.03 -14.77 -20.97
CA PRO A 385 10.91 -15.64 -20.64
C PRO A 385 9.61 -14.83 -20.70
N ASP A 386 8.65 -15.32 -21.49
CA ASP A 386 7.32 -14.71 -21.60
C ASP A 386 6.76 -14.48 -20.19
N SER A 387 6.46 -13.21 -19.87
CA SER A 387 5.93 -12.85 -18.56
C SER A 387 4.66 -13.65 -18.27
N PHE A 388 4.61 -14.31 -17.09
CA PHE A 388 3.44 -15.06 -16.61
C PHE A 388 2.14 -14.27 -16.71
N TRP A 389 2.20 -12.93 -16.69
CA TRP A 389 1.08 -12.03 -16.91
C TRP A 389 0.32 -12.28 -18.21
N LYS A 390 0.97 -12.77 -19.27
CA LYS A 390 0.36 -12.98 -20.58
C LYS A 390 -0.65 -14.15 -20.58
N TYR A 391 -0.38 -15.18 -19.79
CA TYR A 391 -1.19 -16.40 -19.69
C TYR A 391 -2.36 -16.29 -18.71
N ILE A 392 -2.42 -15.20 -17.94
CA ILE A 392 -3.49 -14.97 -16.97
C ILE A 392 -4.75 -14.46 -17.71
N PRO A 393 -5.91 -15.15 -17.59
CA PRO A 393 -7.19 -14.69 -18.14
C PRO A 393 -7.54 -13.26 -17.69
N ARG A 394 -8.22 -12.49 -18.55
CA ARG A 394 -8.63 -11.10 -18.22
C ARG A 394 -9.38 -10.99 -16.90
N THR A 395 -10.24 -11.96 -16.59
CA THR A 395 -10.95 -12.06 -15.30
C THR A 395 -10.00 -12.13 -14.10
N ILE A 396 -8.94 -12.94 -14.19
CA ILE A 396 -7.96 -13.10 -13.11
C ILE A 396 -7.08 -11.85 -13.01
N LYS A 397 -6.73 -11.20 -14.14
CA LYS A 397 -6.03 -9.90 -14.14
C LYS A 397 -6.82 -8.84 -13.38
N ILE A 398 -8.13 -8.78 -13.62
CA ILE A 398 -9.05 -7.87 -12.91
C ILE A 398 -9.07 -8.18 -11.41
N ILE A 399 -9.12 -9.47 -11.01
CA ILE A 399 -9.06 -9.88 -9.60
C ILE A 399 -7.73 -9.48 -8.94
N ILE A 400 -6.60 -9.67 -9.62
CA ILE A 400 -5.29 -9.26 -9.09
C ILE A 400 -5.23 -7.75 -8.91
N PHE A 401 -5.72 -6.99 -9.88
CA PHE A 401 -5.76 -5.52 -9.80
C PHE A 401 -6.65 -5.05 -8.63
N GLN A 402 -7.76 -5.76 -8.37
CA GLN A 402 -8.64 -5.50 -7.22
C GLN A 402 -7.93 -5.78 -5.88
N LEU A 403 -7.20 -6.90 -5.76
CA LEU A 403 -6.41 -7.19 -4.56
C LEU A 403 -5.37 -6.11 -4.29
N ILE A 404 -4.70 -5.62 -5.34
CA ILE A 404 -3.74 -4.52 -5.23
C ILE A 404 -4.42 -3.24 -4.73
N LEU A 405 -5.60 -2.87 -5.26
CA LEU A 405 -6.34 -1.70 -4.81
C LEU A 405 -6.83 -1.83 -3.36
N VAL A 406 -7.24 -3.02 -2.91
CA VAL A 406 -7.59 -3.28 -1.51
C VAL A 406 -6.37 -3.12 -0.60
N VAL A 407 -5.20 -3.61 -1.03
CA VAL A 407 -3.94 -3.47 -0.30
C VAL A 407 -3.52 -1.99 -0.23
N ILE A 408 -3.59 -1.26 -1.33
CA ILE A 408 -3.33 0.19 -1.38
C ILE A 408 -4.30 0.93 -0.46
N GLY A 409 -5.59 0.61 -0.56
CA GLY A 409 -6.63 1.15 0.33
C GLY A 409 -6.29 0.89 1.79
N TYR A 410 -5.93 -0.35 2.16
CA TYR A 410 -5.51 -0.73 3.51
C TYR A 410 -4.31 0.09 4.02
N PHE A 411 -3.29 0.30 3.20
CA PHE A 411 -2.15 1.13 3.57
C PHE A 411 -2.53 2.60 3.73
N TRP A 412 -3.46 3.09 2.89
CA TRP A 412 -4.04 4.42 3.01
C TRP A 412 -4.87 4.57 4.29
N LEU A 413 -5.69 3.56 4.68
CA LEU A 413 -6.42 3.51 5.96
C LEU A 413 -5.47 3.61 7.15
N LYS A 414 -4.36 2.88 7.10
CA LYS A 414 -3.36 2.87 8.17
C LYS A 414 -2.46 4.11 8.18
N GLY A 415 -2.58 5.00 7.18
CA GLY A 415 -1.86 6.26 7.14
C GLY A 415 -0.34 6.11 7.21
N LYS A 416 0.20 5.01 6.67
CA LYS A 416 1.65 4.79 6.62
C LYS A 416 2.16 5.28 5.27
N HIS A 417 2.69 6.50 5.24
CA HIS A 417 3.49 6.95 4.12
C HIS A 417 4.68 5.98 3.96
N PHE A 418 5.00 5.58 2.73
CA PHE A 418 6.22 4.82 2.46
C PHE A 418 7.41 5.74 2.72
N GLY A 419 8.16 5.44 3.78
CA GLY A 419 9.29 6.26 4.25
C GLY A 419 9.27 6.35 5.77
N LYS A 420 10.44 6.51 6.39
CA LYS A 420 10.50 6.96 7.78
C LYS A 420 9.86 8.35 7.82
N THR A 421 8.96 8.62 8.78
CA THR A 421 8.55 9.99 9.06
C THR A 421 9.82 10.76 9.35
N ILE A 422 10.21 11.66 8.45
CA ILE A 422 11.30 12.60 8.72
C ILE A 422 10.70 13.54 9.77
N PRO A 423 11.10 13.47 11.04
CA PRO A 423 10.64 14.46 11.99
C PRO A 423 11.15 15.81 11.47
N LEU A 424 10.29 16.82 11.40
CA LEU A 424 10.65 18.15 10.86
C LEU A 424 11.75 18.85 11.69
N TYR A 425 12.03 18.29 12.87
CA TYR A 425 13.18 18.57 13.71
C TYR A 425 13.67 17.23 14.24
N GLU A 426 14.91 16.88 13.95
CA GLU A 426 15.62 15.87 14.70
C GLU A 426 15.70 16.41 16.14
N GLU A 427 15.09 15.72 17.11
CA GLU A 427 15.29 16.02 18.53
C GLU A 427 16.75 15.70 18.86
N ILE A 428 17.62 16.64 18.54
CA ILE A 428 18.95 16.70 19.13
C ILE A 428 18.68 17.04 20.59
N GLU A 429 18.98 16.12 21.50
CA GLU A 429 19.04 16.40 22.92
C GLU A 429 19.99 17.60 23.08
N ARG A 430 19.41 18.77 23.32
CA ARG A 430 20.15 20.03 23.31
C ARG A 430 21.21 19.93 24.38
N THR A 431 22.47 19.99 23.97
CA THR A 431 23.61 19.92 24.90
C THR A 431 23.40 20.94 26.02
N GLU A 432 23.64 20.57 27.29
CA GLU A 432 23.42 21.41 28.49
C GLU A 432 23.94 22.87 28.33
N ASN A 433 24.93 23.05 27.47
CA ASN A 433 25.54 24.32 27.13
C ASN A 433 24.62 25.30 26.39
N GLU A 434 23.58 24.86 25.66
CA GLU A 434 22.71 25.76 24.89
C GLU A 434 21.86 26.66 25.80
N TYR A 435 21.40 26.15 26.96
CA TYR A 435 20.77 26.96 28.00
C TYR A 435 21.74 27.99 28.58
N LEU A 436 22.98 27.58 28.85
CA LEU A 436 24.04 28.48 29.34
C LEU A 436 24.32 29.61 28.34
N PHE A 437 24.44 29.28 27.05
CA PHE A 437 24.62 30.26 25.97
C PHE A 437 23.40 31.18 25.81
N SER A 438 22.19 30.64 25.94
CA SER A 438 20.95 31.43 25.85
C SER A 438 20.83 32.43 27.00
N VAL A 439 21.14 31.99 28.22
CA VAL A 439 21.17 32.83 29.43
C VAL A 439 22.29 33.88 29.32
N ALA A 440 23.49 33.49 28.90
CA ALA A 440 24.60 34.42 28.67
C ALA A 440 24.26 35.47 27.60
N TYR A 441 23.57 35.07 26.53
CA TYR A 441 23.09 35.97 25.48
C TYR A 441 22.06 36.98 26.02
N LEU A 442 21.11 36.55 26.84
CA LEU A 442 20.14 37.43 27.50
C LEU A 442 20.82 38.47 28.38
N TYR A 443 21.76 38.05 29.23
CA TYR A 443 22.52 38.96 30.09
C TYR A 443 23.37 39.96 29.29
N ASN A 444 23.98 39.52 28.19
CA ASN A 444 24.74 40.39 27.30
C ASN A 444 23.84 41.40 26.58
N LYS A 445 22.69 40.97 26.06
CA LYS A 445 21.71 41.83 25.38
C LYS A 445 21.11 42.88 26.32
N ALA A 446 20.84 42.49 27.57
CA ALA A 446 20.32 43.37 28.60
C ALA A 446 21.39 44.30 29.23
N LYS A 447 22.68 44.16 28.84
CA LYS A 447 23.81 44.93 29.36
C LYS A 447 23.98 44.86 30.89
N CYS A 448 23.53 43.77 31.53
CA CYS A 448 23.55 43.57 32.98
C CYS A 448 24.93 43.16 33.54
N THR A 449 26.00 43.86 33.15
CA THR A 449 27.38 43.56 33.58
C THR A 449 27.60 43.75 35.09
N ASP A 450 26.81 44.60 35.71
CA ASP A 450 26.71 44.83 37.14
C ASP A 450 26.19 43.61 37.90
N LEU A 451 25.07 43.03 37.45
CA LEU A 451 24.49 41.85 38.07
C LEU A 451 25.42 40.65 37.97
N ILE A 452 26.05 40.45 36.80
CA ILE A 452 27.01 39.35 36.61
C ILE A 452 28.19 39.51 37.59
N LEU A 453 28.73 40.73 37.72
CA LEU A 453 29.84 40.96 38.64
C LEU A 453 29.45 40.69 40.10
N ASP A 454 28.26 41.12 40.51
CA ASP A 454 27.74 40.88 41.87
C ASP A 454 27.60 39.37 42.16
N ILE A 455 27.13 38.58 41.19
CA ILE A 455 27.06 37.12 41.31
C ILE A 455 28.45 36.51 41.55
N TYR A 456 29.46 36.91 40.76
CA TYR A 456 30.83 36.43 40.93
C TYR A 456 31.44 36.87 42.27
N TYR A 457 31.18 38.11 42.69
CA TYR A 457 31.66 38.64 43.97
C TYR A 457 31.03 37.92 45.17
N ARG A 458 29.70 37.72 45.16
CA ARG A 458 29.00 36.91 46.18
C ARG A 458 29.50 35.47 46.20
N SER A 459 29.82 34.90 45.04
CA SER A 459 30.42 33.57 44.95
C SER A 459 31.80 33.49 45.63
N LEU A 460 32.60 34.55 45.58
CA LEU A 460 33.86 34.64 46.33
C LEU A 460 33.59 34.74 47.84
N ILE A 461 32.72 35.65 48.27
CA ILE A 461 32.40 35.87 49.69
C ILE A 461 31.88 34.59 50.35
N LYS A 462 31.01 33.83 49.67
CA LYS A 462 30.47 32.57 50.18
C LYS A 462 31.53 31.51 50.52
N LYS A 463 32.75 31.61 49.95
CA LYS A 463 33.84 30.67 50.25
C LYS A 463 34.63 31.04 51.51
N ILE A 464 34.34 32.19 52.10
CA ILE A 464 35.06 32.71 53.25
C ILE A 464 34.39 32.20 54.53
N PRO A 465 35.15 31.75 55.53
CA PRO A 465 34.59 31.21 56.76
C PRO A 465 33.67 32.20 57.50
N ILE A 466 32.63 31.65 58.15
CA ILE A 466 31.68 32.40 58.97
C ILE A 466 32.41 32.94 60.21
N GLY A 467 32.33 34.25 60.46
CA GLY A 467 33.01 34.93 61.59
C GLY A 467 33.86 36.14 61.20
N TYR A 468 34.01 36.41 59.90
CA TYR A 468 34.67 37.62 59.38
C TYR A 468 33.64 38.59 58.78
N ASP A 469 33.44 39.74 59.44
CA ASP A 469 32.56 40.81 58.95
C ASP A 469 33.15 41.56 57.75
N ASP A 470 34.49 41.62 57.68
CA ASP A 470 35.26 42.14 56.54
C ASP A 470 36.16 41.03 55.98
N TRP A 471 35.89 40.62 54.75
CA TRP A 471 36.65 39.57 54.09
C TRP A 471 38.07 40.00 53.70
N LEU A 472 38.32 41.30 53.60
CA LEU A 472 39.66 41.83 53.37
C LEU A 472 40.54 41.64 54.62
N LYS A 473 39.94 41.79 55.81
CA LYS A 473 40.59 41.53 57.10
C LYS A 473 41.02 40.08 57.20
N TYR A 474 40.15 39.13 56.84
CA TYR A 474 40.51 37.71 56.71
C TYR A 474 41.72 37.51 55.81
N TRP A 475 41.73 38.14 54.63
CA TRP A 475 42.84 38.02 53.67
C TRP A 475 44.19 38.49 54.24
N LYS A 476 44.16 39.51 55.10
CA LYS A 476 45.33 40.09 55.75
C LYS A 476 45.83 39.23 56.91
N GLU A 477 44.94 38.82 57.80
CA GLU A 477 45.27 38.03 59.01
C GLU A 477 45.80 36.65 58.65
N GLU A 478 45.23 36.02 57.61
CA GLU A 478 45.63 34.70 57.16
C GLU A 478 46.84 34.68 56.20
N GLY A 479 47.44 35.85 55.93
CA GLY A 479 48.62 35.97 55.08
C GLY A 479 48.42 35.50 53.64
N LEU A 480 47.21 35.65 53.09
CA LEU A 480 46.88 35.10 51.78
C LEU A 480 47.56 35.87 50.63
N PRO A 481 48.02 35.17 49.57
CA PRO A 481 48.68 35.81 48.44
C PRO A 481 47.71 36.71 47.66
N SER A 482 48.27 37.64 46.87
CA SER A 482 47.51 38.60 46.04
C SER A 482 46.65 39.60 46.83
N TYR A 483 47.06 39.97 48.05
CA TYR A 483 46.36 40.96 48.89
C TYR A 483 46.10 42.31 48.19
N SER A 484 47.06 42.81 47.41
CA SER A 484 46.88 44.05 46.63
C SER A 484 45.73 43.96 45.62
N GLN A 485 45.52 42.77 45.03
CA GLN A 485 44.43 42.51 44.10
C GLN A 485 43.09 42.32 44.84
N ALA A 486 43.10 41.67 46.01
CA ALA A 486 41.93 41.57 46.88
C ALA A 486 41.43 42.96 47.33
N LYS A 487 42.35 43.82 47.79
CA LYS A 487 42.06 45.21 48.18
C LYS A 487 41.47 46.01 47.02
N ARG A 488 42.00 45.83 45.81
CA ARG A 488 41.47 46.48 44.61
C ARG A 488 40.01 46.08 44.33
N ILE A 489 39.68 44.79 44.44
CA ILE A 489 38.31 44.30 44.21
C ILE A 489 37.35 44.77 45.31
N CYS A 490 37.77 44.74 46.58
CA CYS A 490 36.96 45.24 47.70
C CYS A 490 36.59 46.72 47.50
N ASN A 491 37.60 47.57 47.28
CA ASN A 491 37.39 48.99 47.04
C ASN A 491 36.52 49.28 45.81
N LEU A 492 36.65 48.47 44.76
CA LEU A 492 35.87 48.62 43.53
C LEU A 492 34.40 48.27 43.75
N MET A 493 34.10 47.25 44.56
CA MET A 493 32.72 46.87 44.88
C MET A 493 32.06 47.86 45.86
N GLU A 494 32.82 48.41 46.81
CA GLU A 494 32.32 49.38 47.80
C GLU A 494 32.10 50.78 47.20
N ASN A 495 32.99 51.25 46.33
CA ASN A 495 32.97 52.62 45.80
C ASN A 495 32.48 52.73 44.35
N ARG A 496 31.75 51.72 43.86
CA ARG A 496 31.37 51.62 42.44
C ARG A 496 30.43 52.76 42.03
N LYS A 497 30.85 53.61 41.09
CA LYS A 497 30.00 54.61 40.43
C LYS A 497 30.03 54.40 38.91
N GLY A 498 29.00 53.73 38.38
CA GLY A 498 28.81 53.52 36.94
C GLY A 498 29.19 52.13 36.40
N ASN A 499 28.95 51.94 35.10
CA ASN A 499 29.21 50.67 34.41
C ASN A 499 30.69 50.54 34.02
N LEU A 500 31.28 49.38 34.27
CA LEU A 500 32.66 49.07 33.86
C LEU A 500 32.77 48.94 32.35
N THR A 501 33.93 49.32 31.80
CA THR A 501 34.25 48.95 30.42
C THR A 501 34.43 47.43 30.30
N LYS A 502 34.27 46.88 29.09
CA LYS A 502 34.40 45.43 28.83
C LYS A 502 35.74 44.86 29.32
N ASN A 503 36.84 45.60 29.12
CA ASN A 503 38.17 45.17 29.52
C ASN A 503 38.35 45.18 31.04
N GLU A 504 37.82 46.20 31.72
CA GLU A 504 37.85 46.28 33.18
C GLU A 504 36.99 45.19 33.81
N PHE A 505 35.81 44.91 33.25
CA PHE A 505 34.94 43.83 33.69
C PHE A 505 35.63 42.47 33.60
N ILE A 506 36.22 42.12 32.44
CA ILE A 506 36.96 40.86 32.26
C ILE A 506 38.13 40.78 33.26
N SER A 507 38.87 41.88 33.44
CA SER A 507 39.97 41.94 34.41
C SER A 507 39.50 41.69 35.85
N CYS A 508 38.34 42.24 36.23
CA CYS A 508 37.74 42.01 37.55
C CYS A 508 37.33 40.54 37.73
N ILE A 509 36.64 39.94 36.75
CA ILE A 509 36.24 38.53 36.80
C ILE A 509 37.46 37.62 36.91
N HIS A 510 38.51 37.85 36.10
CA HIS A 510 39.76 37.10 36.21
C HIS A 510 40.40 37.22 37.58
N THR A 511 40.38 38.41 38.16
CA THR A 511 40.92 38.65 39.50
C THR A 511 40.10 37.90 40.56
N ILE A 512 38.77 37.97 40.51
CA ILE A 512 37.87 37.25 41.43
C ILE A 512 38.09 35.74 41.33
N GLU A 513 38.17 35.18 40.13
CA GLU A 513 38.42 33.75 39.92
C GLU A 513 39.81 33.32 40.42
N LYS A 514 40.83 34.17 40.24
CA LYS A 514 42.16 33.92 40.80
C LYS A 514 42.11 33.88 42.34
N LEU A 515 41.39 34.82 42.98
CA LEU A 515 41.20 34.86 44.43
C LEU A 515 40.43 33.62 44.92
N LYS A 516 39.37 33.20 44.21
CA LYS A 516 38.64 31.95 44.51
C LYS A 516 39.55 30.72 44.46
N LYS A 517 40.40 30.61 43.43
CA LYS A 517 41.36 29.49 43.31
C LYS A 517 42.37 29.46 44.47
N ILE A 518 42.76 30.61 45.01
CA ILE A 518 43.63 30.69 46.19
C ILE A 518 42.92 30.06 47.41
N LEU A 519 41.65 30.41 47.63
CA LEU A 519 40.84 29.83 48.71
C LEU A 519 40.62 28.33 48.53
N ASP A 520 40.33 27.87 47.30
CA ASP A 520 40.13 26.45 47.01
C ASP A 520 41.39 25.63 47.28
N LYS A 521 42.56 26.09 46.79
CA LYS A 521 43.84 25.42 47.05
C LYS A 521 44.16 25.33 48.54
N ARG A 522 43.88 26.39 49.30
CA ARG A 522 44.09 26.40 50.75
C ARG A 522 43.18 25.41 51.44
N ARG A 523 41.89 25.39 51.09
CA ARG A 523 40.92 24.43 51.62
C ARG A 523 41.38 23.00 51.34
N ASP A 524 41.82 22.69 50.12
CA ASP A 524 42.30 21.36 49.75
C ASP A 524 43.59 20.95 50.48
N LEU A 525 44.51 21.90 50.75
CA LEU A 525 45.69 21.68 51.59
C LEU A 525 45.31 21.38 53.05
N TYR A 526 44.32 22.09 53.59
CA TYR A 526 43.79 21.87 54.93
C TYR A 526 43.10 20.50 55.06
N TRP A 527 42.35 20.08 54.03
CA TRP A 527 41.76 18.73 53.96
C TRP A 527 42.80 17.62 53.85
N LYS A 528 43.91 17.86 53.15
CA LYS A 528 45.00 16.87 53.04
C LYS A 528 45.77 16.69 54.34
N THR A 529 45.98 17.76 55.09
CA THR A 529 46.64 17.73 56.41
C THR A 529 45.76 17.04 57.47
N LEU A 530 44.44 17.33 57.49
CA LEU A 530 43.47 16.63 58.36
C LEU A 530 43.26 15.14 58.04
N LYS A 531 43.70 14.66 56.87
CA LYS A 531 43.65 13.23 56.49
C LYS A 531 44.95 12.48 56.80
N SER A 532 46.03 13.20 57.07
CA SER A 532 47.35 12.64 57.37
C SER A 532 47.65 12.58 58.87
N ASP A 533 46.90 13.35 59.67
CA ASP A 533 46.75 13.14 61.12
C ASP A 533 45.65 12.08 61.37
#